data_AF-A0A816D5T8-F1
#
_entry.id   AF-A0A816D5T8-F1
#
_cell.length_a   1.000
_cell.length_b   1.000
_cell.length_c   1.000
_cell.angle_alpha   90.00
_cell.angle_beta   90.00
_cell.angle_gamma   90.00
#
_symmetry.space_group_name_H-M   'P 1'
#
loop_
_entity.id
_entity.type
_entity.pdbx_description
1 polymer ?
#
loop_
_entity_poly.entity_id
_entity_poly.type
_entity_poly.pdbx_seq_one_letter_code
_entity_poly.pdbx_strand_id
1 'polypeptide(L)'
;MYVEETGYYALSSDSSMDTFGDIYEDDFNPMNPFENLLSQDYRSCSYEDFKFIVYLHTGTKYILVVTTSSPNITGNFSILTSGSTNITLNPYTHVLTNCFIGQKCQFYKKSIGIILDDILRDEIRSNMTLSDQTILVKSNAVLTMIMFVGGLINSILSIITFQSKDLRQVGCGIYLLASSITSFLTISMLAVKFWFVVVTQMNLSIRVSVLRDGCVSIEPFLKLCFYVDAWLNACVAVERAILVLKGIKFNKQNSQRIARWIILILPFSCLAQTQCLAASFHKSTSTCELFANVSNLTENMLPDADITTMIVQDKTRIPQVFEPEATTIQTSTASLSTISACINMTTPAGRAPTIGWDFEGNINDRFLIYNGTDGNKSTYALGRTSCRKCLNLTSSLNQSVYINATPYIDLRNISFSVEAWIKPTIVTDGIEHVILAQCGSLYGYSCMRTSIGNLGSMSFLFRSDTQTGLHNVSINVWSHLAYVYNKTAGTMSLYLNGTLDTSGGSHGPYYGSPTFFQFGNIDMIGSIYYDGCIDDIFFYPFARTASEIAATFALG
;
A
#
# COMPACT_ATOMS: atom_id res chain seq x y z
N MET A 1 -22.20 -2.98 -15.73
CA MET A 1 -22.32 -2.26 -17.00
C MET A 1 -22.34 -3.28 -18.14
N TYR A 2 -23.27 -3.15 -19.07
CA TYR A 2 -23.38 -4.01 -20.24
C TYR A 2 -23.27 -3.18 -21.52
N VAL A 3 -22.54 -3.70 -22.49
CA VAL A 3 -22.17 -3.02 -23.74
C VAL A 3 -22.65 -3.85 -24.93
N GLU A 4 -23.41 -3.24 -25.83
CA GLU A 4 -24.02 -3.91 -26.98
C GLU A 4 -23.07 -4.04 -28.19
N GLU A 5 -22.13 -3.10 -28.33
CA GLU A 5 -21.15 -3.09 -29.42
C GLU A 5 -19.73 -2.85 -28.90
N THR A 6 -18.73 -3.57 -29.44
CA THR A 6 -17.34 -3.43 -29.01
C THR A 6 -16.79 -2.11 -29.55
N GLY A 7 -16.25 -1.26 -28.69
CA GLY A 7 -15.80 0.06 -29.11
C GLY A 7 -15.31 0.94 -27.97
N TYR A 8 -15.00 2.19 -28.31
CA TYR A 8 -14.62 3.22 -27.33
C TYR A 8 -15.86 3.89 -26.76
N TYR A 9 -15.89 4.01 -25.43
CA TYR A 9 -16.94 4.68 -24.68
C TYR A 9 -16.33 5.72 -23.76
N ALA A 10 -16.87 6.93 -23.79
CA ALA A 10 -16.54 7.98 -22.84
C ALA A 10 -17.56 7.98 -21.70
N LEU A 11 -17.06 7.94 -20.47
CA LEU A 11 -17.85 8.03 -19.25
C LEU A 11 -17.45 9.30 -18.51
N SER A 12 -18.43 10.03 -17.99
CA SER A 12 -18.18 11.15 -17.07
C SER A 12 -19.20 11.21 -15.96
N SER A 13 -18.83 11.79 -14.83
CA SER A 13 -19.79 12.31 -13.86
C SER A 13 -20.24 13.72 -14.25
N ASP A 14 -21.44 14.08 -13.79
CA ASP A 14 -21.90 15.44 -13.59
C ASP A 14 -22.44 15.48 -12.16
N SER A 15 -21.69 16.16 -11.28
CA SER A 15 -21.88 16.10 -9.84
C SER A 15 -21.54 17.42 -9.16
N SER A 16 -22.10 17.64 -7.97
CA SER A 16 -21.78 18.81 -7.15
C SER A 16 -20.60 18.58 -6.20
N MET A 17 -19.77 17.57 -6.46
CA MET A 17 -18.75 17.05 -5.56
C MET A 17 -17.54 16.60 -6.37
N ASP A 18 -16.33 16.70 -5.82
CA ASP A 18 -15.13 16.13 -6.44
C ASP A 18 -15.19 14.61 -6.52
N THR A 19 -15.59 14.11 -7.69
CA THR A 19 -15.81 12.70 -7.98
C THR A 19 -14.66 12.10 -8.79
N PHE A 20 -14.32 10.87 -8.43
CA PHE A 20 -13.35 10.00 -9.07
C PHE A 20 -14.05 8.77 -9.62
N GLY A 21 -13.55 8.24 -10.73
CA GLY A 21 -14.17 7.09 -11.37
C GLY A 21 -13.15 6.02 -11.71
N ASP A 22 -13.41 4.79 -11.26
CA ASP A 22 -12.61 3.61 -11.56
C ASP A 22 -13.49 2.60 -12.32
N ILE A 23 -12.97 1.97 -13.38
CA ILE A 23 -13.67 0.92 -14.12
C ILE A 23 -12.87 -0.39 -14.11
N TYR A 24 -13.58 -1.48 -13.78
CA TYR A 24 -13.04 -2.82 -13.63
C TYR A 24 -13.66 -3.78 -14.63
N GLU A 25 -12.86 -4.73 -15.12
CA GLU A 25 -13.32 -5.89 -15.89
C GLU A 25 -13.77 -7.01 -14.94
N ASP A 26 -14.90 -7.65 -15.24
CA ASP A 26 -15.52 -8.79 -14.54
C ASP A 26 -15.92 -8.59 -13.06
N ASP A 27 -14.96 -8.25 -12.21
CA ASP A 27 -15.15 -8.12 -10.77
C ASP A 27 -14.26 -7.03 -10.14
N PHE A 28 -14.76 -6.42 -9.07
CA PHE A 28 -14.09 -5.37 -8.30
C PHE A 28 -13.70 -5.92 -6.94
N ASN A 29 -12.42 -5.92 -6.63
CA ASN A 29 -11.89 -6.34 -5.34
C ASN A 29 -11.52 -5.12 -4.48
N PRO A 30 -12.32 -4.74 -3.46
CA PRO A 30 -12.05 -3.56 -2.64
C PRO A 30 -10.75 -3.64 -1.83
N MET A 31 -10.16 -4.84 -1.70
CA MET A 31 -8.93 -5.05 -0.94
C MET A 31 -7.70 -5.22 -1.82
N ASN A 32 -7.90 -5.32 -3.14
CA ASN A 32 -6.89 -5.13 -4.16
C ASN A 32 -7.50 -4.32 -5.31
N PRO A 33 -7.69 -2.99 -5.12
CA PRO A 33 -8.40 -2.13 -6.08
C PRO A 33 -7.66 -1.92 -7.41
N PHE A 34 -6.53 -2.59 -7.62
CA PHE A 34 -5.82 -2.62 -8.90
C PHE A 34 -6.08 -3.92 -9.67
N GLU A 35 -6.71 -4.91 -9.03
CA GLU A 35 -7.10 -6.17 -9.66
C GLU A 35 -8.26 -5.91 -10.63
N ASN A 36 -8.10 -6.35 -11.87
CA ASN A 36 -9.02 -6.14 -12.98
C ASN A 36 -9.33 -4.67 -13.30
N LEU A 37 -8.57 -3.71 -12.77
CA LEU A 37 -8.74 -2.31 -13.09
C LEU A 37 -8.34 -2.05 -14.56
N LEU A 38 -9.26 -1.50 -15.33
CA LEU A 38 -9.06 -1.13 -16.73
C LEU A 38 -8.66 0.32 -16.89
N SER A 39 -9.31 1.21 -16.15
CA SER A 39 -9.05 2.65 -16.20
C SER A 39 -9.53 3.30 -14.91
N GLN A 40 -8.93 4.42 -14.57
CA GLN A 40 -9.25 5.24 -13.41
C GLN A 40 -9.06 6.71 -13.80
N ASP A 41 -9.90 7.59 -13.29
CA ASP A 41 -9.69 9.03 -13.37
C ASP A 41 -9.87 9.65 -11.99
N TYR A 42 -8.79 10.27 -11.52
CA TYR A 42 -8.68 10.91 -10.23
C TYR A 42 -8.60 12.43 -10.31
N ARG A 43 -8.67 13.01 -11.52
CA ARG A 43 -8.73 14.47 -11.76
C ARG A 43 -8.77 14.74 -13.26
N SER A 44 -9.97 14.82 -13.80
CA SER A 44 -10.17 15.51 -15.07
C SER A 44 -10.08 17.03 -14.89
N CYS A 45 -9.88 17.76 -15.98
CA CYS A 45 -9.62 19.20 -16.00
C CYS A 45 -10.68 20.10 -15.36
N SER A 46 -11.88 19.59 -15.09
CA SER A 46 -12.85 20.24 -14.21
C SER A 46 -12.66 19.65 -12.83
N TYR A 47 -12.28 20.49 -11.86
CA TYR A 47 -11.95 20.15 -10.47
C TYR A 47 -13.02 19.36 -9.66
N GLU A 48 -14.11 18.93 -10.29
CA GLU A 48 -15.26 18.31 -9.65
C GLU A 48 -15.71 16.98 -10.29
N ASP A 49 -15.45 16.69 -11.57
CA ASP A 49 -16.01 15.50 -12.23
C ASP A 49 -14.94 14.59 -12.82
N PHE A 50 -15.11 13.27 -12.71
CA PHE A 50 -14.30 12.30 -13.42
C PHE A 50 -14.73 12.20 -14.88
N LYS A 51 -13.77 11.95 -15.76
CA LYS A 51 -14.03 11.71 -17.17
C LYS A 51 -12.91 10.90 -17.83
N PHE A 52 -13.25 9.74 -18.36
CA PHE A 52 -12.28 8.87 -19.06
C PHE A 52 -12.92 8.16 -20.25
N ILE A 53 -12.08 7.75 -21.20
CA ILE A 53 -12.46 6.89 -22.32
C ILE A 53 -11.89 5.49 -22.07
N VAL A 54 -12.72 4.47 -22.28
CA VAL A 54 -12.35 3.07 -22.13
C VAL A 54 -12.81 2.28 -23.35
N TYR A 55 -11.99 1.31 -23.77
CA TYR A 55 -12.37 0.36 -24.81
C TYR A 55 -13.08 -0.83 -24.17
N LEU A 56 -14.34 -1.06 -24.56
CA LEU A 56 -15.18 -2.10 -23.97
C LEU A 56 -15.56 -3.14 -25.02
N HIS A 57 -15.57 -4.40 -24.60
CA HIS A 57 -15.92 -5.55 -25.43
C HIS A 57 -17.36 -6.01 -25.18
N THR A 58 -18.03 -6.47 -26.23
CA THR A 58 -19.34 -7.12 -26.10
C THR A 58 -19.23 -8.43 -25.33
N GLY A 59 -20.16 -8.69 -24.41
CA GLY A 59 -20.23 -9.93 -23.64
C GLY A 59 -19.36 -9.96 -22.38
N THR A 60 -18.59 -8.90 -22.12
CA THR A 60 -17.79 -8.74 -20.91
C THR A 60 -18.56 -7.92 -19.87
N LYS A 61 -18.43 -8.29 -18.58
CA LYS A 61 -19.04 -7.54 -17.47
C LYS A 61 -18.07 -6.44 -17.05
N TYR A 62 -18.57 -5.22 -16.86
CA TYR A 62 -17.76 -4.13 -16.31
C TYR A 62 -18.40 -3.53 -15.05
N ILE A 63 -17.57 -3.13 -14.08
CA ILE A 63 -17.99 -2.48 -12.84
C ILE A 63 -17.40 -1.07 -12.82
N LEU A 64 -18.27 -0.06 -12.74
CA LEU A 64 -17.89 1.33 -12.55
C LEU A 64 -18.03 1.67 -11.06
N VAL A 65 -16.95 2.09 -10.43
CA VAL A 65 -16.91 2.58 -9.05
C VAL A 65 -16.73 4.08 -9.10
N VAL A 66 -17.62 4.81 -8.42
CA VAL A 66 -17.56 6.27 -8.28
C VAL A 66 -17.24 6.58 -6.82
N THR A 67 -16.19 7.37 -6.60
CA THR A 67 -15.71 7.74 -5.26
C THR A 67 -15.36 9.23 -5.21
N THR A 68 -14.89 9.72 -4.08
CA THR A 68 -14.52 11.14 -3.88
C THR A 68 -13.15 11.25 -3.23
N SER A 69 -12.50 12.41 -3.39
CA SER A 69 -11.15 12.65 -2.83
C SER A 69 -11.09 12.61 -1.31
N SER A 70 -12.18 12.99 -0.66
CA SER A 70 -12.32 12.93 0.80
C SER A 70 -13.43 11.97 1.19
N PRO A 71 -13.30 11.28 2.35
CA PRO A 71 -14.36 10.44 2.88
C PRO A 71 -15.60 11.26 3.25
N ASN A 72 -16.78 10.61 3.24
CA ASN A 72 -18.06 11.18 3.68
C ASN A 72 -18.56 12.41 2.91
N ILE A 73 -18.08 12.62 1.69
CA ILE A 73 -18.70 13.58 0.79
C ILE A 73 -19.94 12.91 0.19
N THR A 74 -21.10 13.55 0.36
CA THR A 74 -22.38 13.09 -0.16
C THR A 74 -23.03 14.19 -0.98
N GLY A 75 -23.66 13.79 -2.08
CA GLY A 75 -24.23 14.73 -3.04
C GLY A 75 -24.72 13.96 -4.26
N ASN A 76 -25.46 14.66 -5.10
CA ASN A 76 -26.04 14.04 -6.27
C ASN A 76 -25.00 14.01 -7.38
N PHE A 77 -24.96 12.89 -8.10
CA PHE A 77 -24.18 12.74 -9.30
C PHE A 77 -25.02 12.03 -10.36
N SER A 78 -24.76 12.34 -11.61
CA SER A 78 -25.28 11.62 -12.77
C SER A 78 -24.10 11.12 -13.60
N ILE A 79 -24.28 9.96 -14.26
CA ILE A 79 -23.26 9.39 -15.14
C ILE A 79 -23.68 9.62 -16.59
N LEU A 80 -22.84 10.34 -17.32
CA LEU A 80 -23.01 10.60 -18.73
C LEU A 80 -22.15 9.61 -19.51
N THR A 81 -22.77 8.86 -20.42
CA THR A 81 -22.07 7.92 -21.30
C THR A 81 -22.24 8.33 -22.75
N SER A 82 -21.18 8.23 -23.55
CA SER A 82 -21.22 8.42 -25.00
C SER A 82 -20.35 7.38 -25.70
N GLY A 83 -20.84 6.82 -26.81
CA GLY A 83 -20.18 5.76 -27.56
C GLY A 83 -20.97 5.39 -28.81
N SER A 84 -20.60 4.30 -29.48
CA SER A 84 -21.28 3.85 -30.70
C SER A 84 -22.71 3.36 -30.44
N THR A 85 -22.97 2.83 -29.25
CA THR A 85 -24.30 2.41 -28.77
C THR A 85 -24.55 2.87 -27.34
N ASN A 86 -25.80 2.76 -26.86
CA ASN A 86 -26.12 3.10 -25.48
C ASN A 86 -25.58 2.03 -24.52
N ILE A 87 -24.97 2.48 -23.43
CA ILE A 87 -24.55 1.60 -22.33
C ILE A 87 -25.70 1.44 -21.35
N THR A 88 -25.92 0.22 -20.87
CA THR A 88 -26.84 -0.01 -19.75
C THR A 88 -26.05 -0.12 -18.43
N LEU A 89 -26.33 0.79 -17.50
CA LEU A 89 -25.81 0.79 -16.14
C LEU A 89 -26.86 0.21 -15.20
N ASN A 90 -26.58 -0.97 -14.65
CA ASN A 90 -27.40 -1.57 -13.61
C ASN A 90 -26.74 -1.33 -12.25
N PRO A 91 -27.50 -0.95 -11.21
CA PRO A 91 -26.98 -0.88 -9.85
C PRO A 91 -26.32 -2.21 -9.49
N TYR A 92 -25.03 -2.15 -9.17
CA TYR A 92 -24.32 -3.32 -8.68
C TYR A 92 -24.40 -3.32 -7.16
N THR A 93 -25.32 -4.09 -6.62
CA THR A 93 -25.24 -4.48 -5.22
C THR A 93 -24.12 -5.50 -5.13
N HIS A 94 -22.97 -5.08 -4.58
CA HIS A 94 -22.02 -6.05 -4.07
C HIS A 94 -22.71 -6.76 -2.92
N VAL A 95 -23.38 -7.88 -3.22
CA VAL A 95 -23.91 -8.77 -2.20
C VAL A 95 -22.67 -9.29 -1.48
N LEU A 96 -22.33 -8.64 -0.36
CA LEU A 96 -21.61 -9.30 0.71
C LEU A 96 -22.47 -10.53 1.01
N THR A 97 -22.11 -11.65 0.40
CA THR A 97 -22.75 -12.94 0.62
C THR A 97 -22.50 -13.26 2.07
N ASN A 98 -23.47 -12.88 2.92
CA ASN A 98 -23.52 -13.08 4.37
C ASN A 98 -22.16 -13.43 4.96
N CYS A 99 -21.27 -12.44 4.95
CA CYS A 99 -19.94 -12.66 5.47
C CYS A 99 -19.95 -12.41 6.96
N PHE A 100 -20.59 -13.34 7.66
CA PHE A 100 -20.31 -13.55 9.06
C PHE A 100 -18.86 -14.01 9.15
N ILE A 101 -18.08 -13.22 9.89
CA ILE A 101 -16.66 -13.36 10.24
C ILE A 101 -16.07 -14.75 9.95
N GLY A 102 -15.04 -14.76 9.10
CA GLY A 102 -14.35 -15.95 8.62
C GLY A 102 -13.67 -15.69 7.27
N GLN A 103 -12.81 -16.62 6.85
CA GLN A 103 -11.80 -16.58 5.77
C GLN A 103 -12.16 -16.00 4.39
N LYS A 104 -13.36 -15.47 4.15
CA LYS A 104 -13.73 -14.82 2.90
C LYS A 104 -13.92 -13.30 2.97
N CYS A 105 -13.87 -12.65 4.15
CA CYS A 105 -14.07 -11.20 4.24
C CYS A 105 -13.14 -10.39 5.15
N GLN A 106 -12.00 -10.93 5.59
CA GLN A 106 -10.91 -10.09 6.08
C GLN A 106 -9.61 -10.45 5.38
N PHE A 107 -9.11 -9.48 4.60
CA PHE A 107 -7.84 -9.56 3.89
C PHE A 107 -6.72 -9.19 4.87
N TYR A 108 -6.40 -10.13 5.74
CA TYR A 108 -5.04 -10.23 6.25
C TYR A 108 -4.27 -11.18 5.34
N LYS A 109 -3.22 -10.64 4.70
CA LYS A 109 -2.15 -11.46 4.17
C LYS A 109 -1.72 -12.36 5.32
N LYS A 110 -1.77 -13.68 5.12
CA LYS A 110 -1.31 -14.71 6.07
C LYS A 110 0.11 -14.35 6.51
N SER A 111 0.23 -13.61 7.61
CA SER A 111 1.44 -13.62 8.38
C SER A 111 1.55 -15.05 8.84
N ILE A 112 2.68 -15.68 8.61
CA ILE A 112 3.02 -16.93 9.29
C ILE A 112 3.29 -16.50 10.75
N GLY A 113 2.20 -16.20 11.46
CA GLY A 113 2.16 -15.70 12.82
C GLY A 113 1.39 -16.71 13.64
N ILE A 114 2.07 -17.35 14.58
CA ILE A 114 1.52 -18.30 15.54
C ILE A 114 0.81 -17.51 16.66
N ILE A 115 0.00 -16.51 16.29
CA ILE A 115 -0.64 -15.60 17.23
C ILE A 115 -2.06 -16.10 17.47
N LEU A 116 -2.46 -16.21 18.74
CA LEU A 116 -3.74 -16.72 19.20
C LEU A 116 -4.96 -16.09 18.50
N ASP A 117 -4.84 -14.80 18.15
CA ASP A 117 -5.88 -14.05 17.45
C ASP A 117 -6.10 -14.55 16.02
N ASP A 118 -5.03 -14.94 15.31
CA ASP A 118 -5.11 -15.43 13.92
C ASP A 118 -5.66 -16.86 13.86
N ILE A 119 -5.49 -17.64 14.94
CA ILE A 119 -5.94 -19.05 15.03
C ILE A 119 -7.43 -19.13 15.42
N LEU A 120 -7.92 -18.19 16.23
CA LEU A 120 -9.27 -18.27 16.80
C LEU A 120 -10.31 -17.39 16.09
N ARG A 121 -9.88 -16.26 15.51
CA ARG A 121 -10.80 -15.22 15.03
C ARG A 121 -11.73 -15.68 13.91
N ASP A 122 -11.26 -16.55 13.02
CA ASP A 122 -12.02 -16.99 11.84
C ASP A 122 -12.85 -18.26 12.06
N GLU A 123 -12.77 -18.85 13.26
CA GLU A 123 -13.29 -20.20 13.55
C GLU A 123 -14.40 -20.21 14.61
N ILE A 124 -14.63 -19.06 15.28
CA ILE A 124 -15.70 -18.88 16.28
C ILE A 124 -16.96 -18.37 15.56
N ARG A 125 -18.06 -19.13 15.67
CA ARG A 125 -19.37 -18.75 15.13
C ARG A 125 -20.11 -17.82 16.10
N SER A 126 -20.72 -16.77 15.59
CA SER A 126 -21.52 -15.85 16.41
C SER A 126 -22.84 -16.49 16.87
N ASN A 127 -23.36 -16.02 18.02
CA ASN A 127 -24.67 -16.42 18.57
C ASN A 127 -24.86 -17.94 18.84
N MET A 128 -23.75 -18.68 19.02
CA MET A 128 -23.72 -20.09 19.41
C MET A 128 -22.97 -20.26 20.73
N THR A 129 -23.45 -21.15 21.62
CA THR A 129 -22.77 -21.42 22.89
C THR A 129 -21.43 -22.13 22.67
N LEU A 130 -20.50 -22.04 23.63
CA LEU A 130 -19.17 -22.66 23.53
C LEU A 130 -19.23 -24.19 23.28
N SER A 131 -20.31 -24.84 23.73
CA SER A 131 -20.55 -26.26 23.53
C SER A 131 -20.93 -26.61 22.08
N ASP A 132 -21.40 -25.65 21.29
CA ASP A 132 -21.87 -25.85 19.91
C ASP A 132 -20.85 -25.36 18.86
N GLN A 133 -19.72 -24.80 19.33
CA GLN A 133 -18.61 -24.35 18.48
C GLN A 133 -17.83 -25.51 17.83
N THR A 134 -16.98 -25.17 16.86
CA THR A 134 -16.12 -26.13 16.14
C THR A 134 -15.16 -26.85 17.10
N ILE A 135 -14.69 -28.03 16.68
CA ILE A 135 -13.73 -28.83 17.46
C ILE A 135 -12.45 -28.04 17.74
N LEU A 136 -12.04 -27.18 16.82
CA LEU A 136 -10.84 -26.33 16.94
C LEU A 136 -10.96 -25.30 18.08
N VAL A 137 -12.09 -24.61 18.19
CA VAL A 137 -12.33 -23.63 19.27
C VAL A 137 -12.35 -24.33 20.63
N LYS A 138 -12.99 -25.50 20.72
CA LYS A 138 -13.03 -26.31 21.94
C LYS A 138 -11.64 -26.80 22.35
N SER A 139 -10.85 -27.33 21.41
CA SER A 139 -9.50 -27.79 21.71
C SER A 139 -8.59 -26.65 22.16
N ASN A 140 -8.70 -25.47 21.54
CA ASN A 140 -7.91 -24.29 21.94
C ASN A 140 -8.35 -23.72 23.30
N ALA A 141 -9.64 -23.78 23.63
CA ALA A 141 -10.13 -23.43 24.96
C ALA A 141 -9.56 -24.36 26.03
N VAL A 142 -9.58 -25.68 25.77
CA VAL A 142 -9.00 -26.69 26.68
C VAL A 142 -7.49 -26.48 26.83
N LEU A 143 -6.76 -26.30 25.73
CA LEU A 143 -5.32 -26.06 25.76
C LEU A 143 -4.96 -24.78 26.54
N THR A 144 -5.68 -23.69 26.29
CA THR A 144 -5.46 -22.42 26.99
C THR A 144 -5.72 -22.55 28.49
N MET A 145 -6.75 -23.30 28.89
CA MET A 145 -7.02 -23.57 30.31
C MET A 145 -5.96 -24.47 30.95
N ILE A 146 -5.44 -25.48 30.24
CA ILE A 146 -4.32 -26.29 30.73
C ILE A 146 -3.07 -25.44 30.91
N MET A 147 -2.72 -24.61 29.93
CA MET A 147 -1.60 -23.68 30.00
C MET A 147 -1.75 -22.67 31.15
N PHE A 148 -2.97 -22.17 31.36
CA PHE A 148 -3.28 -21.25 32.46
C PHE A 148 -3.10 -21.92 33.82
N VAL A 149 -3.69 -23.10 34.04
CA VAL A 149 -3.58 -23.82 35.32
C VAL A 149 -2.14 -24.24 35.60
N GLY A 150 -1.44 -24.81 34.61
CA GLY A 150 -0.04 -25.20 34.77
C GLY A 150 0.87 -24.00 35.03
N GLY A 151 0.64 -22.90 34.30
CA GLY A 151 1.35 -21.64 34.48
C GLY A 151 1.13 -21.02 35.85
N LEU A 152 -0.12 -20.98 36.32
CA LEU A 152 -0.47 -20.50 37.66
C LEU A 152 0.23 -21.31 38.76
N ILE A 153 0.19 -22.64 38.68
CA ILE A 153 0.84 -23.51 39.66
C ILE A 153 2.35 -23.23 39.67
N ASN A 154 2.98 -23.19 38.50
CA ASN A 154 4.42 -22.91 38.40
C ASN A 154 4.79 -21.53 38.97
N SER A 155 4.02 -20.50 38.64
CA SER A 155 4.22 -19.15 39.16
C SER A 155 4.03 -19.07 40.67
N ILE A 156 2.98 -19.69 41.23
CA ILE A 156 2.73 -19.69 42.67
C ILE A 156 3.84 -20.42 43.43
N LEU A 157 4.24 -21.61 42.96
CA LEU A 157 5.35 -22.36 43.56
C LEU A 157 6.66 -21.57 43.49
N SER A 158 6.93 -20.90 42.38
CA SER A 158 8.10 -20.05 42.20
C SER A 158 8.08 -18.84 43.15
N ILE A 159 6.93 -18.17 43.29
CA ILE A 159 6.76 -17.05 44.21
C ILE A 159 7.00 -17.51 45.65
N ILE A 160 6.40 -18.62 46.09
CA ILE A 160 6.60 -19.17 47.44
C ILE A 160 8.09 -19.50 47.67
N THR A 161 8.75 -20.10 46.68
CA THR A 161 10.16 -20.46 46.75
C THR A 161 11.05 -19.21 46.92
N PHE A 162 10.92 -18.23 46.04
CA PHE A 162 11.78 -17.03 46.03
C PHE A 162 11.38 -15.95 47.05
N GLN A 163 10.25 -16.11 47.76
CA GLN A 163 9.90 -15.29 48.92
C GLN A 163 10.78 -15.59 50.15
N SER A 164 11.43 -16.75 50.20
CA SER A 164 12.32 -17.12 51.30
C SER A 164 13.48 -16.12 51.45
N LYS A 165 13.79 -15.74 52.70
CA LYS A 165 14.84 -14.74 53.01
C LYS A 165 16.23 -15.22 52.58
N ASP A 166 16.48 -16.53 52.60
CA ASP A 166 17.78 -17.11 52.27
C ASP A 166 18.11 -17.04 50.78
N LEU A 167 17.13 -17.23 49.91
CA LEU A 167 17.33 -17.11 48.45
C LEU A 167 17.44 -15.65 48.00
N ARG A 168 16.90 -14.71 48.78
CA ARG A 168 16.96 -13.26 48.49
C ARG A 168 18.22 -12.57 49.01
N GLN A 169 19.21 -13.33 49.48
CA GLN A 169 20.49 -12.79 49.94
C GLN A 169 21.34 -12.19 48.80
N VAL A 170 21.06 -12.54 47.54
CA VAL A 170 21.72 -12.03 46.32
C VAL A 170 20.66 -11.48 45.37
N GLY A 171 21.01 -10.49 44.54
CA GLY A 171 20.10 -9.84 43.58
C GLY A 171 19.37 -10.83 42.66
N CYS A 172 20.03 -11.92 42.27
CA CYS A 172 19.49 -13.03 41.50
C CYS A 172 18.17 -13.57 42.07
N GLY A 173 18.04 -13.71 43.39
CA GLY A 173 16.79 -14.17 44.01
C GLY A 173 15.68 -13.13 43.94
N ILE A 174 16.02 -11.84 43.93
CA ILE A 174 15.06 -10.74 43.76
C ILE A 174 14.56 -10.70 42.31
N TYR A 175 15.44 -10.88 41.32
CA TYR A 175 15.04 -10.94 39.91
C TYR A 175 14.15 -12.15 39.61
N LEU A 176 14.47 -13.33 40.17
CA LEU A 176 13.65 -14.54 40.01
C LEU A 176 12.28 -14.38 40.67
N LEU A 177 12.20 -13.71 41.81
CA LEU A 177 10.92 -13.34 42.42
C LEU A 177 10.12 -12.40 41.51
N ALA A 178 10.75 -11.36 40.95
CA ALA A 178 10.09 -10.44 40.01
C ALA A 178 9.62 -11.15 38.73
N SER A 179 10.44 -12.04 38.16
CA SER A 179 10.12 -12.84 36.97
C SER A 179 8.93 -13.79 37.22
N SER A 180 8.86 -14.38 38.42
CA SER A 180 7.70 -15.23 38.79
C SER A 180 6.38 -14.44 38.86
N ILE A 181 6.44 -13.17 39.28
CA ILE A 181 5.28 -12.25 39.31
C ILE A 181 4.91 -11.81 37.89
N THR A 182 5.87 -11.46 37.04
CA THR A 182 5.58 -11.07 35.64
C THR A 182 5.06 -12.25 34.83
N SER A 183 5.56 -13.46 35.07
CA SER A 183 5.03 -14.69 34.48
C SER A 183 3.57 -14.95 34.88
N PHE A 184 3.25 -14.77 36.18
CA PHE A 184 1.87 -14.87 36.68
C PHE A 184 0.93 -13.88 35.98
N LEU A 185 1.36 -12.62 35.86
CA LEU A 185 0.60 -11.56 35.18
C LEU A 185 0.42 -11.86 33.69
N THR A 186 1.45 -12.38 33.02
CA THR A 186 1.42 -12.73 31.60
C THR A 186 0.41 -13.84 31.32
N ILE A 187 0.46 -14.93 32.11
CA ILE A 187 -0.46 -16.07 31.97
C ILE A 187 -1.91 -15.66 32.29
N SER A 188 -2.11 -14.80 33.30
CA SER A 188 -3.42 -14.25 33.63
C SER A 188 -4.00 -13.38 32.52
N MET A 189 -3.18 -12.48 31.96
CA MET A 189 -3.61 -11.61 30.86
C MET A 189 -3.83 -12.37 29.55
N LEU A 190 -3.08 -13.45 29.30
CA LEU A 190 -3.30 -14.32 28.15
C LEU A 190 -4.67 -15.03 28.25
N ALA A 191 -5.03 -15.51 29.44
CA ALA A 191 -6.36 -16.09 29.68
C ALA A 191 -7.47 -15.03 29.51
N VAL A 192 -7.28 -13.82 30.05
CA VAL A 192 -8.22 -12.70 29.84
C VAL A 192 -8.35 -12.37 28.36
N LYS A 193 -7.24 -12.31 27.61
CA LYS A 193 -7.25 -12.07 26.16
C LYS A 193 -8.06 -13.13 25.41
N PHE A 194 -7.82 -14.41 25.71
CA PHE A 194 -8.55 -15.52 25.10
C PHE A 194 -10.05 -15.40 25.33
N TRP A 195 -10.47 -15.21 26.59
CA TRP A 195 -11.88 -15.08 26.93
C TRP A 195 -12.50 -13.80 26.38
N PHE A 196 -11.75 -12.71 26.32
CA PHE A 196 -12.18 -11.47 25.67
C PHE A 196 -12.48 -11.70 24.19
N VAL A 197 -11.62 -12.40 23.45
CA VAL A 197 -11.87 -12.76 22.04
C VAL A 197 -13.09 -13.68 21.92
N VAL A 198 -13.20 -14.72 22.75
CA VAL A 198 -14.35 -15.65 22.70
C VAL A 198 -15.67 -14.93 22.98
N VAL A 199 -15.72 -14.11 24.03
CA VAL A 199 -16.93 -13.36 24.42
C VAL A 199 -17.31 -12.32 23.36
N THR A 200 -16.33 -11.63 22.77
CA THR A 200 -16.57 -10.63 21.73
C THR A 200 -17.01 -11.20 20.39
N GLN A 201 -16.59 -12.42 20.05
CA GLN A 201 -17.06 -13.11 18.85
C GLN A 201 -18.41 -13.82 19.05
N MET A 202 -18.69 -14.32 20.26
CA MET A 202 -19.95 -15.00 20.55
C MET A 202 -21.13 -14.04 20.72
N ASN A 203 -20.91 -12.86 21.32
CA ASN A 203 -21.97 -11.89 21.62
C ASN A 203 -21.90 -10.69 20.68
N LEU A 204 -22.94 -10.52 19.87
CA LEU A 204 -23.06 -9.40 18.91
C LEU A 204 -23.41 -8.06 19.58
N SER A 205 -23.87 -8.06 20.84
CA SER A 205 -24.32 -6.86 21.57
C SER A 205 -23.25 -6.23 22.47
N ILE A 206 -21.96 -6.40 22.17
CA ILE A 206 -20.89 -5.77 22.96
C ILE A 206 -20.65 -4.34 22.48
N ARG A 207 -20.68 -3.41 23.44
CA ARG A 207 -20.37 -2.00 23.19
C ARG A 207 -18.97 -1.81 22.60
N VAL A 208 -18.92 -1.04 21.53
CA VAL A 208 -17.74 -0.49 20.83
C VAL A 208 -16.63 -0.01 21.77
N SER A 209 -16.98 0.65 22.87
CA SER A 209 -16.02 1.13 23.87
C SER A 209 -15.24 -0.01 24.54
N VAL A 210 -15.91 -1.10 24.89
CA VAL A 210 -15.31 -2.27 25.56
C VAL A 210 -14.32 -2.98 24.63
N LEU A 211 -14.65 -3.06 23.33
CA LEU A 211 -13.76 -3.57 22.29
C LEU A 211 -12.49 -2.73 22.14
N ARG A 212 -12.65 -1.40 22.09
CA ARG A 212 -11.53 -0.45 22.00
C ARG A 212 -10.63 -0.50 23.23
N ASP A 213 -11.22 -0.46 24.42
CA ASP A 213 -10.47 -0.40 25.67
C ASP A 213 -9.70 -1.72 25.93
N GLY A 214 -10.31 -2.87 25.62
CA GLY A 214 -9.64 -4.17 25.70
C GLY A 214 -8.44 -4.27 24.75
N CYS A 215 -8.58 -3.76 23.52
CA CYS A 215 -7.51 -3.80 22.54
C CYS A 215 -6.32 -2.88 22.85
N VAL A 216 -6.59 -1.67 23.34
CA VAL A 216 -5.56 -0.70 23.73
C VAL A 216 -4.83 -1.14 25.01
N SER A 217 -5.50 -1.90 25.87
CA SER A 217 -4.94 -2.29 27.16
C SER A 217 -4.20 -3.64 27.14
N ILE A 218 -4.80 -4.69 26.57
CA ILE A 218 -4.33 -6.07 26.75
C ILE A 218 -3.03 -6.34 25.97
N GLU A 219 -2.97 -5.93 24.70
CA GLU A 219 -1.85 -6.25 23.81
C GLU A 219 -0.53 -5.56 24.22
N PRO A 220 -0.51 -4.27 24.57
CA PRO A 220 0.71 -3.64 25.05
C PRO A 220 1.17 -4.18 26.41
N PHE A 221 0.23 -4.50 27.30
CA PHE A 221 0.57 -5.03 28.62
C PHE A 221 1.23 -6.41 28.53
N LEU A 222 0.71 -7.30 27.67
CA LEU A 222 1.33 -8.60 27.41
C LEU A 222 2.75 -8.44 26.89
N LYS A 223 2.96 -7.58 25.88
CA LYS A 223 4.30 -7.30 25.33
C LYS A 223 5.25 -6.77 26.40
N LEU A 224 4.80 -5.82 27.21
CA LEU A 224 5.59 -5.26 28.29
C LEU A 224 6.04 -6.35 29.27
N CYS A 225 5.14 -7.24 29.69
CA CYS A 225 5.46 -8.32 30.62
C CYS A 225 6.50 -9.29 30.05
N PHE A 226 6.39 -9.66 28.76
CA PHE A 226 7.38 -10.51 28.08
C PHE A 226 8.76 -9.86 27.99
N TYR A 227 8.83 -8.57 27.65
CA TYR A 227 10.12 -7.86 27.57
C TYR A 227 10.78 -7.72 28.95
N VAL A 228 10.00 -7.36 29.96
CA VAL A 228 10.48 -7.26 31.35
C VAL A 228 11.02 -8.61 31.81
N ASP A 229 10.31 -9.71 31.54
CA ASP A 229 10.74 -11.05 31.92
C ASP A 229 12.05 -11.48 31.24
N ALA A 230 12.18 -11.23 29.92
CA ALA A 230 13.40 -11.52 29.17
C ALA A 230 14.63 -10.79 29.74
N TRP A 231 14.48 -9.50 30.08
CA TRP A 231 15.54 -8.71 30.68
C TRP A 231 15.86 -9.13 32.13
N LEU A 232 14.86 -9.52 32.92
CA LEU A 232 15.09 -10.08 34.26
C LEU A 232 15.92 -11.37 34.19
N ASN A 233 15.62 -12.25 33.23
CA ASN A 233 16.41 -13.47 32.99
C ASN A 233 17.84 -13.16 32.54
N ALA A 234 18.04 -12.12 31.72
CA ALA A 234 19.37 -11.63 31.37
C ALA A 234 20.13 -11.09 32.60
N CYS A 235 19.47 -10.33 33.47
CA CYS A 235 20.06 -9.84 34.73
C CYS A 235 20.46 -10.99 35.66
N VAL A 236 19.68 -12.07 35.73
CA VAL A 236 20.02 -13.29 36.46
C VAL A 236 21.31 -13.92 35.91
N ALA A 237 21.41 -14.07 34.59
CA ALA A 237 22.61 -14.65 33.95
C ALA A 237 23.87 -13.79 34.21
N VAL A 238 23.74 -12.46 34.07
CA VAL A 238 24.83 -11.51 34.34
C VAL A 238 25.28 -11.57 35.80
N GLU A 239 24.34 -11.58 36.75
CA GLU A 239 24.72 -11.67 38.16
C GLU A 239 25.39 -13.00 38.51
N ARG A 240 24.92 -14.12 37.93
CA ARG A 240 25.58 -15.42 38.10
C ARG A 240 27.01 -15.41 37.56
N ALA A 241 27.24 -14.77 36.41
CA ALA A 241 28.59 -14.61 35.87
C ALA A 241 29.47 -13.74 36.78
N ILE A 242 28.96 -12.61 37.28
CA ILE A 242 29.69 -11.72 38.20
C ILE A 242 30.02 -12.44 39.52
N LEU A 243 29.12 -13.29 40.03
CA LEU A 243 29.35 -14.08 41.23
C LEU A 243 30.52 -15.06 41.05
N VAL A 244 30.61 -15.73 39.90
CA VAL A 244 31.74 -16.61 39.56
C VAL A 244 33.05 -15.81 39.41
N LEU A 245 33.01 -14.66 38.74
CA LEU A 245 34.21 -13.83 38.50
C LEU A 245 34.77 -13.18 39.78
N LYS A 246 33.90 -12.73 40.69
CA LYS A 246 34.32 -12.02 41.92
C LYS A 246 34.55 -12.94 43.11
N GLY A 247 33.99 -14.16 43.10
CA GLY A 247 34.15 -15.15 44.18
C GLY A 247 33.93 -14.55 45.57
N ILE A 248 34.95 -14.63 46.43
CA ILE A 248 34.91 -14.18 47.84
C ILE A 248 34.77 -12.65 47.97
N LYS A 249 35.15 -11.87 46.95
CA LYS A 249 35.04 -10.40 46.96
C LYS A 249 33.64 -9.89 46.58
N PHE A 250 32.66 -10.77 46.41
CA PHE A 250 31.30 -10.41 46.01
C PHE A 250 30.53 -9.73 47.15
N ASN A 251 30.08 -8.49 46.93
CA ASN A 251 29.28 -7.74 47.90
C ASN A 251 27.78 -8.01 47.70
N LYS A 252 27.22 -8.86 48.58
CA LYS A 252 25.80 -9.25 48.58
C LYS A 252 24.83 -8.07 48.79
N GLN A 253 25.14 -7.15 49.70
CA GLN A 253 24.27 -5.99 49.99
C GLN A 253 24.18 -5.03 48.81
N ASN A 254 25.30 -4.82 48.11
CA ASN A 254 25.30 -3.96 46.93
C ASN A 254 24.50 -4.57 45.77
N SER A 255 24.64 -5.88 45.54
CA SER A 255 23.82 -6.61 44.54
C SER A 255 22.33 -6.52 44.85
N GLN A 256 21.90 -6.67 46.11
CA GLN A 256 20.49 -6.50 46.47
C GLN A 256 19.96 -5.09 46.19
N ARG A 257 20.78 -4.05 46.44
CA ARG A 257 20.38 -2.65 46.15
C ARG A 257 20.24 -2.43 44.65
N ILE A 258 21.20 -2.89 43.86
CA ILE A 258 21.18 -2.77 42.40
C ILE A 258 19.94 -3.49 41.83
N ALA A 259 19.63 -4.70 42.31
CA ALA A 259 18.48 -5.45 41.84
C ALA A 259 17.14 -4.74 42.09
N ARG A 260 16.96 -4.11 43.26
CA ARG A 260 15.74 -3.33 43.55
C ARG A 260 15.59 -2.12 42.61
N TRP A 261 16.69 -1.43 42.32
CA TRP A 261 16.68 -0.30 41.38
C TRP A 261 16.40 -0.74 39.94
N ILE A 262 17.02 -1.82 39.49
CA ILE A 262 16.80 -2.36 38.14
C ILE A 262 15.34 -2.77 37.97
N ILE A 263 14.73 -3.48 38.92
CA ILE A 263 13.31 -3.88 38.84
C ILE A 263 12.36 -2.67 38.74
N LEU A 264 12.68 -1.55 39.40
CA LEU A 264 11.87 -0.33 39.32
C LEU A 264 12.04 0.41 37.99
N ILE A 265 13.24 0.42 37.41
CA ILE A 265 13.56 1.18 36.19
C ILE A 265 13.17 0.40 34.92
N LEU A 266 13.31 -0.93 34.95
CA LEU A 266 13.17 -1.80 33.78
C LEU A 266 11.83 -1.67 33.03
N PRO A 267 10.67 -1.55 33.70
CA PRO A 267 9.40 -1.35 33.00
C PRO A 267 9.36 -0.01 32.25
N PHE A 268 9.89 1.07 32.84
CA PHE A 268 9.93 2.38 32.21
C PHE A 268 10.91 2.43 31.03
N SER A 269 12.06 1.76 31.13
CA SER A 269 13.00 1.67 30.01
C SER A 269 12.46 0.84 28.86
N CYS A 270 11.75 -0.26 29.15
CA CYS A 270 11.04 -1.04 28.13
C CYS A 270 9.93 -0.20 27.45
N LEU A 271 9.17 0.59 28.23
CA LEU A 271 8.16 1.49 27.70
C LEU A 271 8.75 2.62 26.83
N ALA A 272 9.91 3.17 27.21
CA ALA A 272 10.62 4.18 26.42
C ALA A 272 11.18 3.60 25.11
N GLN A 273 11.67 2.35 25.11
CA GLN A 273 12.07 1.66 23.87
C GLN A 273 10.87 1.39 22.96
N THR A 274 9.69 1.12 23.52
CA THR A 274 8.46 0.96 22.72
C THR A 274 7.96 2.27 22.07
N GLN A 275 8.46 3.45 22.45
CA GLN A 275 8.15 4.71 21.74
C GLN A 275 8.83 4.81 20.36
N CYS A 276 9.96 4.11 20.12
CA CYS A 276 10.49 3.93 18.76
C CYS A 276 9.64 2.98 17.89
N LEU A 277 8.66 2.29 18.50
CA LEU A 277 7.70 1.40 17.86
C LEU A 277 6.27 1.99 17.88
N ALA A 278 6.14 3.34 17.81
CA ALA A 278 4.86 4.01 17.57
C ALA A 278 4.12 3.42 16.35
N ALA A 279 4.84 2.88 15.36
CA ALA A 279 4.28 2.17 14.21
C ALA A 279 3.52 0.87 14.57
N SER A 280 3.85 0.19 15.67
CA SER A 280 3.15 -1.04 16.12
C SER A 280 1.96 -0.75 17.03
N PHE A 281 2.05 0.32 17.84
CA PHE A 281 0.94 0.83 18.64
C PHE A 281 -0.15 1.42 17.73
N HIS A 282 0.24 2.26 16.76
CA HIS A 282 -0.66 2.84 15.76
C HIS A 282 -1.34 1.78 14.89
N LYS A 283 -0.67 0.65 14.63
CA LYS A 283 -1.23 -0.49 13.88
C LYS A 283 -2.23 -1.31 14.70
N SER A 284 -2.08 -1.39 16.03
CA SER A 284 -3.02 -2.07 16.92
C SER A 284 -4.26 -1.20 17.25
N THR A 285 -4.08 0.11 17.44
CA THR A 285 -5.20 1.05 17.62
C THR A 285 -6.02 1.22 16.35
N SER A 286 -5.39 1.34 15.18
CA SER A 286 -6.11 1.45 13.89
C SER A 286 -6.93 0.21 13.55
N THR A 287 -6.46 -1.00 13.90
CA THR A 287 -7.21 -2.25 13.69
C THR A 287 -8.42 -2.39 14.61
N CYS A 288 -8.39 -1.75 15.78
CA CYS A 288 -9.48 -1.80 16.76
C CYS A 288 -10.50 -0.67 16.58
N GLU A 289 -10.10 0.49 16.09
CA GLU A 289 -11.01 1.53 15.61
C GLU A 289 -11.84 1.07 14.40
N LEU A 290 -11.27 0.22 13.54
CA LEU A 290 -11.99 -0.40 12.42
C LEU A 290 -13.09 -1.37 12.90
N PHE A 291 -12.77 -2.25 13.86
CA PHE A 291 -13.71 -3.26 14.39
C PHE A 291 -14.86 -2.66 15.22
N ALA A 292 -14.57 -1.62 16.00
CA ALA A 292 -15.55 -0.97 16.85
C ALA A 292 -16.58 -0.17 16.01
N ASN A 293 -16.18 0.41 14.87
CA ASN A 293 -17.10 1.11 13.97
C ASN A 293 -18.01 0.17 13.17
N VAL A 294 -17.59 -1.08 12.91
CA VAL A 294 -18.41 -2.09 12.20
C VAL A 294 -19.53 -2.65 13.08
N SER A 295 -19.31 -2.81 14.39
CA SER A 295 -20.34 -3.30 15.34
C SER A 295 -21.43 -2.26 15.64
N ASN A 296 -21.09 -0.97 15.67
CA ASN A 296 -22.05 0.13 15.86
C ASN A 296 -23.09 0.23 14.72
N LEU A 297 -22.77 -0.26 13.52
CA LEU A 297 -23.70 -0.30 12.38
C LEU A 297 -24.77 -1.40 12.52
N THR A 298 -24.53 -2.42 13.34
CA THR A 298 -25.44 -3.57 13.51
C THR A 298 -26.51 -3.38 14.59
N GLU A 299 -26.33 -2.44 15.52
CA GLU A 299 -27.26 -2.24 16.65
C GLU A 299 -28.55 -1.50 16.26
N ASN A 300 -28.62 -0.90 15.06
CA ASN A 300 -29.74 -0.07 14.60
C ASN A 300 -30.64 -0.72 13.53
N MET A 301 -30.45 -1.99 13.18
CA MET A 301 -31.29 -2.65 12.17
C MET A 301 -32.30 -3.61 12.81
N LEU A 302 -33.54 -3.12 12.97
CA LEU A 302 -34.73 -3.97 13.12
C LEU A 302 -34.96 -4.74 11.80
N PRO A 303 -35.51 -5.96 11.85
CA PRO A 303 -35.78 -6.76 10.66
C PRO A 303 -37.11 -6.27 10.07
N ASP A 304 -37.06 -5.46 9.01
CA ASP A 304 -38.08 -5.33 7.96
C ASP A 304 -37.85 -4.02 7.20
N ALA A 305 -37.02 -4.07 6.15
CA ALA A 305 -37.11 -3.21 4.96
C ALA A 305 -35.97 -3.56 3.99
N ASP A 306 -36.34 -3.90 2.74
CA ASP A 306 -35.41 -3.93 1.61
C ASP A 306 -34.87 -2.51 1.36
N ILE A 307 -33.58 -2.26 1.63
CA ILE A 307 -32.92 -0.97 1.38
C ILE A 307 -31.67 -1.19 0.53
N THR A 308 -31.67 -0.60 -0.68
CA THR A 308 -30.56 -0.53 -1.64
C THR A 308 -29.48 0.45 -1.19
N THR A 309 -28.25 -0.01 -0.97
CA THR A 309 -27.07 0.83 -0.64
C THR A 309 -25.93 0.62 -1.64
N MET A 310 -25.40 1.71 -2.22
CA MET A 310 -24.07 1.75 -2.84
C MET A 310 -23.03 1.99 -1.73
N ILE A 311 -22.05 1.10 -1.59
CA ILE A 311 -20.96 1.25 -0.62
C ILE A 311 -19.77 1.93 -1.31
N VAL A 312 -19.44 3.13 -0.84
CA VAL A 312 -18.17 3.84 -1.11
C VAL A 312 -17.11 3.32 -0.13
N GLN A 313 -15.92 2.94 -0.60
CA GLN A 313 -14.75 2.68 0.25
C GLN A 313 -13.41 3.00 -0.46
N ASP A 314 -12.65 3.97 0.07
CA ASP A 314 -11.36 3.66 0.74
C ASP A 314 -11.06 4.67 1.87
N LYS A 315 -10.26 4.17 2.82
CA LYS A 315 -9.79 4.66 4.13
C LYS A 315 -9.79 6.18 4.33
N THR A 316 -10.80 6.68 5.03
CA THR A 316 -10.63 7.27 6.37
C THR A 316 -11.99 7.60 6.99
N ARG A 317 -12.40 6.83 8.01
CA ARG A 317 -13.52 7.11 8.94
C ARG A 317 -14.98 7.09 8.41
N ILE A 318 -15.70 6.04 8.86
CA ILE A 318 -17.14 5.92 9.23
C ILE A 318 -18.19 5.91 8.08
N PRO A 319 -19.04 4.87 7.95
CA PRO A 319 -20.30 4.92 7.20
C PRO A 319 -21.48 5.45 8.05
N GLN A 320 -22.33 6.29 7.47
CA GLN A 320 -23.75 6.44 7.84
C GLN A 320 -24.62 6.18 6.60
N VAL A 321 -25.76 5.51 6.81
CA VAL A 321 -26.73 5.07 5.79
C VAL A 321 -27.79 6.14 5.59
N PHE A 322 -28.06 6.57 4.34
CA PHE A 322 -29.29 7.28 3.97
C PHE A 322 -29.75 6.96 2.54
N GLU A 323 -31.08 6.92 2.36
CA GLU A 323 -31.84 6.49 1.17
C GLU A 323 -31.68 7.41 -0.05
N PRO A 324 -31.55 6.90 -1.30
CA PRO A 324 -31.78 7.70 -2.49
C PRO A 324 -33.20 7.48 -3.05
N GLU A 325 -33.99 8.56 -3.13
CA GLU A 325 -35.18 8.61 -3.97
C GLU A 325 -34.79 8.63 -5.46
N ALA A 326 -35.55 7.89 -6.26
CA ALA A 326 -35.37 7.73 -7.71
C ALA A 326 -35.22 9.07 -8.44
N THR A 327 -34.22 9.20 -9.31
CA THR A 327 -34.07 10.42 -10.14
C THR A 327 -33.72 10.13 -11.60
N THR A 328 -34.49 10.80 -12.44
CA THR A 328 -34.64 10.70 -13.90
C THR A 328 -33.49 11.37 -14.65
N ILE A 329 -33.01 10.74 -15.73
CA ILE A 329 -31.94 11.23 -16.60
C ILE A 329 -32.44 12.40 -17.47
N GLN A 330 -31.72 13.53 -17.47
CA GLN A 330 -31.85 14.58 -18.48
C GLN A 330 -30.53 14.84 -19.21
N THR A 331 -30.58 14.83 -20.54
CA THR A 331 -29.49 15.15 -21.47
C THR A 331 -29.45 16.65 -21.74
N SER A 332 -28.28 17.30 -21.60
CA SER A 332 -28.04 18.60 -22.23
C SER A 332 -26.68 18.66 -22.91
N THR A 333 -26.68 19.22 -24.12
CA THR A 333 -25.54 19.34 -25.03
C THR A 333 -24.83 20.68 -24.81
N ALA A 334 -23.59 20.66 -24.31
CA ALA A 334 -22.67 21.80 -24.33
C ALA A 334 -21.36 21.43 -25.04
N SER A 335 -20.77 22.41 -25.72
CA SER A 335 -19.77 22.32 -26.79
C SER A 335 -18.50 21.51 -26.49
N LEU A 336 -18.31 20.45 -27.29
CA LEU A 336 -17.33 19.36 -27.14
C LEU A 336 -15.85 19.65 -27.51
N SER A 337 -15.46 20.81 -28.01
CA SER A 337 -14.15 20.91 -28.70
C SER A 337 -12.92 21.12 -27.81
N THR A 338 -13.04 21.82 -26.67
CA THR A 338 -11.89 22.12 -25.78
C THR A 338 -11.78 21.16 -24.60
N ILE A 339 -12.90 20.58 -24.16
CA ILE A 339 -12.96 19.63 -23.05
C ILE A 339 -12.46 18.24 -23.53
N SER A 340 -12.72 17.85 -24.79
CA SER A 340 -12.31 16.53 -25.35
C SER A 340 -10.82 16.22 -25.22
N ALA A 341 -9.93 17.22 -25.34
CA ALA A 341 -8.48 17.01 -25.27
C ALA A 341 -7.97 16.65 -23.85
N CYS A 342 -8.69 17.06 -22.81
CA CYS A 342 -8.36 16.76 -21.40
C CYS A 342 -8.62 15.32 -21.00
N ILE A 343 -9.63 14.73 -21.62
CA ILE A 343 -10.35 13.54 -21.16
C ILE A 343 -9.65 12.25 -21.59
N ASN A 344 -8.90 12.31 -22.70
CA ASN A 344 -8.38 11.11 -23.34
C ASN A 344 -7.12 10.57 -22.67
N MET A 345 -6.42 11.35 -21.82
CA MET A 345 -4.99 11.12 -21.55
C MET A 345 -4.68 10.50 -20.19
N THR A 346 -5.68 10.17 -19.37
CA THR A 346 -5.44 9.90 -17.93
C THR A 346 -4.98 8.48 -17.64
N THR A 347 -5.15 7.50 -18.54
CA THR A 347 -4.69 6.12 -18.32
C THR A 347 -4.16 5.44 -19.59
N PRO A 348 -3.06 4.69 -19.48
CA PRO A 348 -2.57 3.83 -20.57
C PRO A 348 -3.57 2.73 -20.90
N ALA A 349 -3.93 2.59 -22.17
CA ALA A 349 -4.85 1.55 -22.63
C ALA A 349 -4.27 0.13 -22.44
N GLY A 350 -5.05 -0.78 -21.83
CA GLY A 350 -4.64 -2.15 -21.55
C GLY A 350 -4.38 -2.37 -20.06
N ARG A 351 -3.45 -3.27 -19.72
CA ARG A 351 -3.11 -3.54 -18.32
C ARG A 351 -2.53 -2.30 -17.64
N ALA A 352 -3.12 -1.90 -16.52
CA ALA A 352 -2.74 -0.68 -15.80
C ALA A 352 -1.26 -0.68 -15.34
N PRO A 353 -0.61 0.51 -15.32
CA PRO A 353 0.73 0.66 -14.76
C PRO A 353 0.72 0.38 -13.25
N THR A 354 1.84 -0.13 -12.73
CA THR A 354 2.00 -0.39 -11.28
C THR A 354 2.62 0.81 -10.55
N ILE A 355 3.26 1.71 -11.29
CA ILE A 355 3.86 2.95 -10.78
C ILE A 355 3.72 4.03 -11.85
N GLY A 356 3.42 5.27 -11.47
CA GLY A 356 3.51 6.38 -12.41
C GLY A 356 3.48 7.77 -11.78
N TRP A 357 3.92 8.76 -12.55
CA TRP A 357 3.98 10.17 -12.19
C TRP A 357 3.35 10.99 -13.32
N ASP A 358 2.35 11.81 -12.99
CA ASP A 358 1.65 12.70 -13.92
C ASP A 358 2.21 14.13 -13.94
N PHE A 359 3.03 14.49 -12.95
CA PHE A 359 3.64 15.81 -12.82
C PHE A 359 2.67 17.00 -12.90
N GLU A 360 1.45 16.82 -12.36
CA GLU A 360 0.41 17.85 -12.31
C GLU A 360 0.65 18.89 -11.20
N GLY A 361 1.85 19.47 -11.17
CA GLY A 361 2.28 20.44 -10.18
C GLY A 361 2.89 19.85 -8.91
N ASN A 362 3.13 18.54 -8.87
CA ASN A 362 3.84 17.86 -7.80
C ASN A 362 4.66 16.68 -8.34
N ILE A 363 5.56 16.12 -7.52
CA ILE A 363 6.44 14.98 -7.84
C ILE A 363 6.01 13.69 -7.12
N ASN A 364 4.77 13.63 -6.62
CA ASN A 364 4.26 12.42 -6.00
C ASN A 364 3.92 11.40 -7.08
N ASP A 365 4.11 10.11 -6.79
CA ASP A 365 3.57 9.09 -7.67
C ASP A 365 2.05 9.01 -7.48
N ARG A 366 1.34 8.58 -8.52
CA ARG A 366 -0.12 8.44 -8.52
C ARG A 366 -0.66 7.53 -7.41
N PHE A 367 0.18 6.61 -6.92
CA PHE A 367 -0.17 5.64 -5.89
C PHE A 367 0.36 6.03 -4.50
N LEU A 368 1.08 7.15 -4.37
CA LEU A 368 1.67 7.69 -3.14
C LEU A 368 2.66 6.74 -2.43
N ILE A 369 3.25 5.78 -3.15
CA ILE A 369 4.21 4.80 -2.66
C ILE A 369 5.65 5.26 -2.94
N TYR A 370 5.91 5.80 -4.12
CA TYR A 370 7.21 6.18 -4.65
C TYR A 370 7.31 7.70 -4.91
N ASN A 371 6.97 8.50 -3.91
CA ASN A 371 7.02 9.95 -4.01
C ASN A 371 8.45 10.46 -4.26
N GLY A 372 8.54 11.50 -5.11
CA GLY A 372 9.79 12.19 -5.38
C GLY A 372 10.22 13.15 -4.28
N THR A 373 11.49 13.48 -4.28
CA THR A 373 12.16 14.47 -3.45
C THR A 373 13.19 15.21 -4.28
N ASP A 374 13.30 16.52 -4.10
CA ASP A 374 14.20 17.35 -4.92
C ASP A 374 14.63 18.65 -4.20
N GLY A 375 14.18 18.86 -2.96
CA GLY A 375 14.38 20.09 -2.22
C GLY A 375 13.67 21.31 -2.82
N ASN A 376 12.52 21.13 -3.50
CA ASN A 376 11.74 22.16 -4.20
C ASN A 376 12.44 22.78 -5.42
N LYS A 377 13.26 22.00 -6.14
CA LYS A 377 13.93 22.46 -7.37
C LYS A 377 13.11 22.22 -8.64
N SER A 378 12.07 21.40 -8.58
CA SER A 378 11.19 21.06 -9.69
C SER A 378 10.39 22.26 -10.12
N THR A 379 10.38 22.51 -11.42
CA THR A 379 9.51 23.52 -12.02
C THR A 379 8.48 22.85 -12.89
N TYR A 380 7.35 23.51 -13.10
CA TYR A 380 6.26 22.99 -13.92
C TYR A 380 5.93 23.96 -15.03
N ALA A 381 5.75 23.45 -16.24
CA ALA A 381 5.30 24.22 -17.40
C ALA A 381 3.98 23.64 -17.94
N LEU A 382 3.39 24.29 -18.95
CA LEU A 382 2.22 23.76 -19.64
C LEU A 382 2.57 22.41 -20.29
N GLY A 383 1.76 21.40 -19.99
CA GLY A 383 1.90 20.03 -20.44
C GLY A 383 1.51 19.83 -21.91
N ARG A 384 1.11 18.60 -22.24
CA ARG A 384 0.66 18.22 -23.60
C ARG A 384 -0.57 18.97 -24.05
N THR A 385 -1.44 19.29 -23.11
CA THR A 385 -2.68 20.03 -23.31
C THR A 385 -2.69 21.26 -22.40
N SER A 386 -3.50 22.27 -22.74
CA SER A 386 -3.52 23.58 -22.06
C SER A 386 -3.91 23.55 -20.58
N CYS A 387 -4.38 22.41 -20.12
CA CYS A 387 -4.91 22.12 -18.79
C CYS A 387 -3.96 21.29 -17.93
N ARG A 388 -2.98 20.62 -18.54
CA ARG A 388 -2.02 19.75 -17.86
C ARG A 388 -0.73 20.51 -17.58
N LYS A 389 0.04 20.00 -16.63
CA LYS A 389 1.40 20.45 -16.36
C LYS A 389 2.39 19.34 -16.67
N CYS A 390 3.63 19.73 -16.93
CA CYS A 390 4.74 18.81 -17.07
C CYS A 390 5.86 19.19 -16.11
N LEU A 391 6.65 18.21 -15.70
CA LEU A 391 7.91 18.44 -15.00
C LEU A 391 8.89 19.09 -15.98
N ASN A 392 9.20 20.36 -15.75
CA ASN A 392 10.14 21.12 -16.55
C ASN A 392 11.51 21.15 -15.85
N LEU A 393 12.52 20.60 -16.51
CA LEU A 393 13.89 20.54 -16.01
C LEU A 393 14.80 21.40 -16.90
N THR A 394 15.70 22.15 -16.26
CA THR A 394 16.68 23.00 -16.93
C THR A 394 18.08 22.53 -16.59
N SER A 395 18.84 22.17 -17.62
CA SER A 395 20.20 21.64 -17.49
C SER A 395 21.18 22.65 -16.87
N SER A 396 21.08 23.93 -17.23
CA SER A 396 21.93 25.01 -16.69
C SER A 396 21.72 25.29 -15.19
N LEU A 397 20.63 24.78 -14.61
CA LEU A 397 20.31 24.87 -13.19
C LEU A 397 20.56 23.56 -12.44
N ASN A 398 21.11 22.53 -13.10
CA ASN A 398 21.34 21.20 -12.55
C ASN A 398 20.09 20.59 -11.91
N GLN A 399 18.92 20.75 -12.54
CA GLN A 399 17.65 20.28 -12.02
C GLN A 399 17.44 18.78 -12.30
N SER A 400 16.98 18.06 -11.28
CA SER A 400 16.61 16.64 -11.34
C SER A 400 15.66 16.30 -10.18
N VAL A 401 15.00 15.16 -10.28
CA VAL A 401 14.09 14.65 -9.24
C VAL A 401 14.58 13.30 -8.75
N TYR A 402 14.60 13.09 -7.43
CA TYR A 402 15.00 11.84 -6.80
C TYR A 402 13.79 11.07 -6.29
N ILE A 403 13.70 9.80 -6.63
CA ILE A 403 12.75 8.88 -6.04
C ILE A 403 13.49 8.04 -5.01
N ASN A 404 13.01 8.05 -3.76
CA ASN A 404 13.67 7.37 -2.64
C ASN A 404 13.93 5.89 -2.93
N ALA A 405 15.05 5.38 -2.42
CA ALA A 405 15.40 3.95 -2.54
C ALA A 405 14.48 3.03 -1.71
N THR A 406 13.65 3.60 -0.83
CA THR A 406 12.74 2.87 0.06
C THR A 406 11.34 3.51 0.02
N PRO A 407 10.30 2.79 -0.43
CA PRO A 407 10.33 1.43 -0.98
C PRO A 407 11.12 1.33 -2.29
N TYR A 408 11.76 0.19 -2.52
CA TYR A 408 12.59 -0.05 -3.70
C TYR A 408 11.74 -0.47 -4.90
N ILE A 409 11.92 0.21 -6.05
CA ILE A 409 11.33 -0.22 -7.32
C ILE A 409 12.16 -1.39 -7.87
N ASP A 410 11.66 -2.61 -7.65
CA ASP A 410 12.34 -3.86 -7.98
C ASP A 410 12.01 -4.34 -9.41
N LEU A 411 12.91 -4.05 -10.35
CA LEU A 411 12.86 -4.54 -11.72
C LEU A 411 13.83 -5.71 -11.98
N ARG A 412 14.36 -6.32 -10.91
CA ARG A 412 15.44 -7.30 -11.03
C ARG A 412 14.90 -8.61 -11.57
N ASN A 413 15.54 -9.09 -12.63
CA ASN A 413 15.30 -10.41 -13.19
C ASN A 413 13.82 -10.64 -13.59
N ILE A 414 13.14 -9.60 -14.08
CA ILE A 414 11.77 -9.65 -14.64
C ILE A 414 11.72 -8.99 -16.02
N SER A 415 10.64 -9.23 -16.77
CA SER A 415 10.27 -8.39 -17.91
C SER A 415 9.63 -7.10 -17.39
N PHE A 416 9.87 -5.97 -18.04
CA PHE A 416 9.29 -4.70 -17.63
C PHE A 416 9.16 -3.74 -18.82
N SER A 417 8.32 -2.73 -18.67
CA SER A 417 8.20 -1.63 -19.63
C SER A 417 8.19 -0.29 -18.91
N VAL A 418 8.73 0.73 -19.56
CA VAL A 418 8.71 2.12 -19.08
C VAL A 418 8.22 3.00 -20.21
N GLU A 419 7.29 3.89 -19.92
CA GLU A 419 6.78 4.87 -20.87
C GLU A 419 6.91 6.28 -20.31
N ALA A 420 7.10 7.24 -21.20
CA ALA A 420 7.15 8.65 -20.84
C ALA A 420 6.75 9.51 -22.04
N TRP A 421 6.10 10.64 -21.76
CA TRP A 421 6.01 11.73 -22.70
C TRP A 421 7.12 12.73 -22.45
N ILE A 422 7.79 13.16 -23.52
CA ILE A 422 8.87 14.13 -23.43
C ILE A 422 8.69 15.26 -24.45
N LYS A 423 9.16 16.45 -24.08
CA LYS A 423 9.30 17.59 -24.98
C LYS A 423 10.66 18.25 -24.70
N PRO A 424 11.74 17.75 -25.34
CA PRO A 424 13.07 18.28 -25.09
C PRO A 424 13.20 19.67 -25.71
N THR A 425 13.83 20.60 -25.00
CA THR A 425 14.14 21.96 -25.51
C THR A 425 15.51 21.99 -26.19
N ILE A 426 16.40 21.07 -25.81
CA ILE A 426 17.76 20.94 -26.30
C ILE A 426 18.03 19.48 -26.63
N VAL A 427 18.63 19.24 -27.79
CA VAL A 427 19.37 18.02 -28.12
C VAL A 427 20.72 18.45 -28.65
N THR A 428 21.80 17.96 -28.06
CA THR A 428 23.16 18.36 -28.48
C THR A 428 23.88 17.16 -29.07
N ASP A 429 24.51 17.34 -30.23
CA ASP A 429 25.35 16.31 -30.84
C ASP A 429 26.47 15.89 -29.87
N GLY A 430 26.68 14.59 -29.74
CA GLY A 430 27.67 14.00 -28.83
C GLY A 430 27.34 14.08 -27.32
N ILE A 431 26.20 14.61 -26.90
CA ILE A 431 25.80 14.68 -25.49
C ILE A 431 24.54 13.83 -25.24
N GLU A 432 24.58 13.04 -24.17
CA GLU A 432 23.43 12.27 -23.68
C GLU A 432 22.62 13.11 -22.70
N HIS A 433 21.29 13.09 -22.84
CA HIS A 433 20.34 13.73 -21.94
C HIS A 433 19.46 12.65 -21.30
N VAL A 434 19.64 12.42 -20.00
CA VAL A 434 18.97 11.31 -19.29
C VAL A 434 17.54 11.66 -18.93
N ILE A 435 16.58 10.85 -19.37
CA ILE A 435 15.17 11.01 -18.99
C ILE A 435 14.95 10.41 -17.61
N LEU A 436 15.32 9.14 -17.44
CA LEU A 436 15.23 8.42 -16.17
C LEU A 436 16.40 7.46 -16.01
N ALA A 437 16.79 7.22 -14.76
CA ALA A 437 17.82 6.26 -14.43
C ALA A 437 17.64 5.62 -13.05
N GLN A 438 18.14 4.40 -12.94
CA GLN A 438 18.36 3.70 -11.68
C GLN A 438 19.75 3.08 -11.74
N CYS A 439 20.72 3.72 -11.07
CA CYS A 439 22.12 3.32 -11.15
C CYS A 439 22.74 3.20 -9.77
N GLY A 440 23.05 1.97 -9.36
CA GLY A 440 23.85 1.71 -8.16
C GLY A 440 25.36 1.62 -8.42
N SER A 441 25.75 1.48 -9.68
CA SER A 441 27.14 1.54 -10.16
C SER A 441 27.09 1.81 -11.66
N LEU A 442 27.94 2.71 -12.16
CA LEU A 442 28.07 2.98 -13.61
C LEU A 442 28.60 1.78 -14.40
N TYR A 443 29.19 0.80 -13.71
CA TYR A 443 29.73 -0.41 -14.30
C TYR A 443 28.91 -1.63 -13.87
N GLY A 444 28.63 -2.52 -14.83
CA GLY A 444 27.97 -3.80 -14.59
C GLY A 444 26.45 -3.79 -14.80
N TYR A 445 25.75 -4.70 -14.11
CA TYR A 445 24.34 -5.04 -14.36
C TYR A 445 23.31 -4.19 -13.59
N SER A 446 23.78 -3.15 -12.91
CA SER A 446 23.05 -2.40 -11.87
C SER A 446 22.76 -0.94 -12.23
N CYS A 447 22.97 -0.55 -13.49
CA CYS A 447 22.60 0.75 -14.00
C CYS A 447 21.70 0.57 -15.21
N MET A 448 20.45 0.98 -15.04
CA MET A 448 19.47 1.12 -16.11
C MET A 448 19.22 2.60 -16.33
N ARG A 449 19.19 3.02 -17.59
CA ARG A 449 18.83 4.39 -17.97
C ARG A 449 18.16 4.45 -19.32
N THR A 450 17.29 5.43 -19.48
CA THR A 450 16.77 5.84 -20.77
C THR A 450 17.18 7.28 -21.03
N SER A 451 17.56 7.58 -22.27
CA SER A 451 18.07 8.89 -22.63
C SER A 451 17.77 9.24 -24.07
N ILE A 452 17.92 10.51 -24.39
CA ILE A 452 18.05 10.98 -25.77
C ILE A 452 19.50 11.41 -25.98
N GLY A 453 20.14 10.82 -26.98
CA GLY A 453 21.54 11.04 -27.32
C GLY A 453 21.68 11.83 -28.61
N ASN A 454 22.62 11.38 -29.45
CA ASN A 454 23.04 12.06 -30.67
C ASN A 454 21.83 12.50 -31.53
N LEU A 455 21.69 13.82 -31.71
CA LEU A 455 20.64 14.49 -32.48
C LEU A 455 19.20 14.09 -32.11
N GLY A 456 18.98 13.59 -30.89
CA GLY A 456 17.66 13.15 -30.41
C GLY A 456 17.37 11.66 -30.56
N SER A 457 18.35 10.82 -30.90
CA SER A 457 18.16 9.36 -30.91
C SER A 457 17.87 8.82 -29.51
N MET A 458 16.82 8.00 -29.38
CA MET A 458 16.49 7.36 -28.10
C MET A 458 17.54 6.30 -27.75
N SER A 459 17.83 6.10 -26.48
CA SER A 459 18.67 5.00 -26.02
C SER A 459 18.10 4.34 -24.76
N PHE A 460 18.22 3.02 -24.71
CA PHE A 460 17.88 2.20 -23.55
C PHE A 460 19.06 1.32 -23.19
N LEU A 461 19.58 1.53 -22.00
CA LEU A 461 20.83 0.91 -21.59
C LEU A 461 20.65 0.23 -20.24
N PHE A 462 21.09 -1.02 -20.18
CA PHE A 462 21.56 -1.65 -18.94
C PHE A 462 22.58 -2.74 -19.28
N ARG A 463 23.41 -3.17 -18.32
CA ARG A 463 24.42 -4.23 -18.53
C ARG A 463 25.55 -3.86 -19.53
N SER A 464 25.70 -2.58 -19.86
CA SER A 464 26.55 -2.12 -20.98
C SER A 464 26.05 -2.60 -22.36
N ASP A 465 24.83 -3.15 -22.42
CA ASP A 465 24.10 -3.38 -23.66
C ASP A 465 23.19 -2.16 -23.89
N THR A 466 23.26 -1.58 -25.08
CA THR A 466 22.45 -0.42 -25.45
C THR A 466 21.61 -0.75 -26.67
N GLN A 467 20.31 -0.51 -26.57
CA GLN A 467 19.44 -0.40 -27.74
C GLN A 467 19.28 1.07 -28.10
N THR A 468 19.52 1.42 -29.37
CA THR A 468 19.44 2.81 -29.87
C THR A 468 18.38 2.91 -30.95
N GLY A 469 17.56 3.96 -30.87
CA GLY A 469 16.50 4.24 -31.84
C GLY A 469 17.02 4.56 -33.24
N LEU A 470 16.20 4.28 -34.24
CA LEU A 470 16.46 4.60 -35.65
C LEU A 470 16.02 6.02 -36.00
N HIS A 471 14.98 6.51 -35.33
CA HIS A 471 14.44 7.84 -35.54
C HIS A 471 14.74 8.76 -34.34
N ASN A 472 14.88 10.05 -34.65
CA ASN A 472 15.21 11.08 -33.66
C ASN A 472 13.95 11.77 -33.15
N VAL A 473 13.93 12.10 -31.85
CA VAL A 473 12.94 13.02 -31.29
C VAL A 473 13.25 14.46 -31.71
N SER A 474 12.22 15.25 -31.97
CA SER A 474 12.36 16.65 -32.34
C SER A 474 12.31 17.56 -31.11
N ILE A 475 13.10 18.64 -31.12
CA ILE A 475 13.03 19.66 -30.07
C ILE A 475 11.70 20.40 -30.11
N ASN A 476 11.21 20.79 -28.94
CA ASN A 476 9.98 21.55 -28.74
C ASN A 476 8.71 20.85 -29.28
N VAL A 477 8.76 19.54 -29.51
CA VAL A 477 7.62 18.72 -29.93
C VAL A 477 7.44 17.59 -28.92
N TRP A 478 6.19 17.35 -28.50
CA TRP A 478 5.85 16.23 -27.65
C TRP A 478 6.06 14.92 -28.40
N SER A 479 6.80 14.00 -27.78
CA SER A 479 7.03 12.64 -28.27
C SER A 479 6.72 11.64 -27.18
N HIS A 480 6.01 10.56 -27.52
CA HIS A 480 5.78 9.43 -26.63
C HIS A 480 6.87 8.40 -26.85
N LEU A 481 7.52 7.98 -25.78
CA LEU A 481 8.55 6.96 -25.81
C LEU A 481 8.10 5.77 -24.97
N ALA A 482 8.28 4.56 -25.51
CA ALA A 482 8.13 3.33 -24.75
C ALA A 482 9.37 2.44 -24.87
N TYR A 483 9.81 1.94 -23.72
CA TYR A 483 10.98 1.10 -23.54
C TYR A 483 10.51 -0.25 -23.01
N VAL A 484 10.64 -1.32 -23.80
CA VAL A 484 10.16 -2.65 -23.43
C VAL A 484 11.33 -3.61 -23.31
N TYR A 485 11.47 -4.25 -22.14
CA TYR A 485 12.38 -5.37 -21.94
C TYR A 485 11.61 -6.67 -21.73
N ASN A 486 11.79 -7.62 -22.65
CA ASN A 486 11.27 -8.97 -22.50
C ASN A 486 12.39 -9.91 -22.08
N LYS A 487 12.40 -10.29 -20.80
CA LYS A 487 13.39 -11.20 -20.22
C LYS A 487 13.37 -12.58 -20.88
N THR A 488 12.18 -13.11 -21.16
CA THR A 488 12.03 -14.47 -21.71
C THR A 488 12.64 -14.57 -23.10
N ALA A 489 12.46 -13.53 -23.92
CA ALA A 489 13.04 -13.45 -25.26
C ALA A 489 14.46 -12.83 -25.29
N GLY A 490 14.89 -12.17 -24.22
CA GLY A 490 16.13 -11.41 -24.17
C GLY A 490 16.14 -10.23 -25.14
N THR A 491 15.00 -9.55 -25.29
CA THR A 491 14.83 -8.46 -26.26
C THR A 491 14.58 -7.11 -25.60
N MET A 492 15.22 -6.07 -26.14
CA MET A 492 14.91 -4.66 -25.86
C MET A 492 14.24 -4.05 -27.09
N SER A 493 13.05 -3.47 -26.91
CA SER A 493 12.30 -2.83 -27.99
C SER A 493 12.01 -1.37 -27.63
N LEU A 494 12.23 -0.47 -28.58
CA LEU A 494 11.96 0.96 -28.44
C LEU A 494 10.80 1.34 -29.35
N TYR A 495 9.88 2.12 -28.83
CA TYR A 495 8.75 2.66 -29.58
C TYR A 495 8.77 4.18 -29.51
N LEU A 496 8.55 4.80 -30.66
CA LEU A 496 8.38 6.24 -30.80
C LEU A 496 6.97 6.50 -31.31
N ASN A 497 6.22 7.34 -30.60
CA ASN A 497 4.87 7.75 -30.96
C ASN A 497 3.96 6.55 -31.28
N GLY A 498 3.93 5.57 -30.38
CA GLY A 498 3.10 4.38 -30.51
C GLY A 498 3.58 3.32 -31.52
N THR A 499 4.63 3.59 -32.30
CA THR A 499 5.14 2.70 -33.34
C THR A 499 6.48 2.08 -32.96
N LEU A 500 6.72 0.81 -33.33
CA LEU A 500 8.00 0.16 -33.08
C LEU A 500 9.09 0.84 -33.91
N ASP A 501 10.06 1.43 -33.24
CA ASP A 501 11.20 2.09 -33.87
C ASP A 501 12.34 1.10 -34.09
N THR A 502 12.67 0.30 -33.06
CA THR A 502 13.73 -0.71 -33.15
C THR A 502 13.53 -1.84 -32.15
N SER A 503 14.11 -3.00 -32.43
CA SER A 503 14.20 -4.11 -31.47
C SER A 503 15.51 -4.86 -31.61
N GLY A 504 16.19 -5.07 -30.49
CA GLY A 504 17.41 -5.88 -30.38
C GLY A 504 17.16 -7.15 -29.58
N GLY A 505 17.94 -8.19 -29.86
CA GLY A 505 17.93 -9.46 -29.11
C GLY A 505 19.29 -9.75 -28.50
N SER A 506 19.37 -10.83 -27.71
CA SER A 506 20.57 -11.26 -26.96
C SER A 506 20.94 -10.37 -25.76
N HIS A 507 19.98 -9.63 -25.21
CA HIS A 507 20.17 -8.86 -23.99
C HIS A 507 19.95 -9.78 -22.77
N GLY A 508 20.91 -9.77 -21.84
CA GLY A 508 20.77 -10.53 -20.59
C GLY A 508 19.89 -9.82 -19.56
N PRO A 509 19.56 -10.45 -18.42
CA PRO A 509 18.69 -9.85 -17.41
C PRO A 509 19.29 -8.61 -16.73
N TYR A 510 18.44 -7.63 -16.46
CA TYR A 510 18.72 -6.55 -15.53
C TYR A 510 18.74 -7.09 -14.10
N TYR A 511 19.82 -6.87 -13.35
CA TYR A 511 19.96 -7.35 -11.97
C TYR A 511 19.74 -6.25 -10.93
N GLY A 512 19.66 -4.99 -11.36
CA GLY A 512 19.37 -3.82 -10.55
C GLY A 512 20.27 -3.63 -9.34
N SER A 513 19.95 -2.59 -8.58
CA SER A 513 20.54 -2.31 -7.26
C SER A 513 19.51 -1.55 -6.44
N PRO A 514 19.39 -1.80 -5.12
CA PRO A 514 18.48 -1.10 -4.21
C PRO A 514 18.88 0.36 -3.98
N THR A 515 18.93 1.14 -5.05
CA THR A 515 19.28 2.56 -5.04
C THR A 515 18.09 3.41 -5.46
N PHE A 516 18.25 4.72 -5.29
CA PHE A 516 17.27 5.69 -5.75
C PHE A 516 17.10 5.62 -7.27
N PHE A 517 15.91 6.00 -7.70
CA PHE A 517 15.62 6.35 -9.09
C PHE A 517 15.81 7.87 -9.24
N GLN A 518 16.14 8.32 -10.44
CA GLN A 518 16.32 9.73 -10.74
C GLN A 518 15.69 10.07 -12.08
N PHE A 519 14.98 11.21 -12.14
CA PHE A 519 14.52 11.80 -13.38
C PHE A 519 15.42 12.98 -13.76
N GLY A 520 15.79 13.04 -15.04
CA GLY A 520 16.54 14.15 -15.61
C GLY A 520 18.05 14.14 -15.39
N ASN A 521 18.62 13.15 -14.68
CA ASN A 521 20.07 13.06 -14.44
C ASN A 521 20.51 11.67 -13.96
N ILE A 522 21.83 11.46 -13.93
CA ILE A 522 22.52 10.43 -13.15
C ILE A 522 23.59 11.12 -12.30
N ASP A 523 23.38 11.14 -10.98
CA ASP A 523 24.30 11.77 -10.02
C ASP A 523 25.77 11.38 -10.19
N MET A 524 26.01 10.11 -10.55
CA MET A 524 27.36 9.57 -10.71
C MET A 524 28.13 10.15 -11.90
N ILE A 525 27.45 10.77 -12.88
CA ILE A 525 28.06 11.39 -14.08
C ILE A 525 27.96 12.92 -14.01
N GLY A 526 26.89 13.46 -13.42
CA GLY A 526 26.77 14.87 -13.04
C GLY A 526 26.71 15.89 -14.17
N SER A 527 26.89 15.52 -15.44
CA SER A 527 26.93 16.43 -16.60
C SER A 527 25.87 16.16 -17.70
N ILE A 528 25.03 15.14 -17.52
CA ILE A 528 24.08 14.64 -18.54
C ILE A 528 22.61 14.95 -18.20
N TYR A 529 22.33 16.23 -17.94
CA TYR A 529 20.98 16.67 -17.57
C TYR A 529 20.01 16.69 -18.74
N TYR A 530 18.75 16.36 -18.47
CA TYR A 530 17.64 16.63 -19.38
C TYR A 530 17.27 18.12 -19.38
N ASP A 531 16.84 18.61 -20.55
CA ASP A 531 16.32 19.97 -20.71
C ASP A 531 14.97 19.92 -21.41
N GLY A 532 13.95 20.48 -20.77
CA GLY A 532 12.58 20.55 -21.26
C GLY A 532 11.58 19.80 -20.37
N CYS A 533 10.44 19.44 -20.96
CA CYS A 533 9.34 18.83 -20.22
C CYS A 533 9.35 17.30 -20.26
N ILE A 534 8.99 16.69 -19.13
CA ILE A 534 8.68 15.28 -18.97
C ILE A 534 7.29 15.16 -18.35
N ASP A 535 6.48 14.24 -18.85
CA ASP A 535 5.10 14.02 -18.43
C ASP A 535 4.77 12.51 -18.49
N ASP A 536 3.80 12.07 -17.67
CA ASP A 536 3.24 10.72 -17.66
C ASP A 536 4.28 9.58 -17.75
N ILE A 537 5.17 9.53 -16.75
CA ILE A 537 6.08 8.41 -16.61
C ILE A 537 5.31 7.22 -16.03
N PHE A 538 5.30 6.08 -16.71
CA PHE A 538 4.63 4.86 -16.28
C PHE A 538 5.54 3.65 -16.29
N PHE A 539 5.44 2.80 -15.27
CA PHE A 539 6.15 1.53 -15.17
C PHE A 539 5.19 0.34 -15.14
N TYR A 540 5.60 -0.71 -15.83
CA TYR A 540 4.87 -1.96 -15.94
C TYR A 540 5.80 -3.12 -15.58
N PRO A 541 5.43 -4.02 -14.65
CA PRO A 541 6.24 -5.19 -14.27
C PRO A 541 6.11 -6.34 -15.28
N PHE A 542 5.92 -6.00 -16.55
CA PHE A 542 5.78 -6.91 -17.68
C PHE A 542 6.16 -6.21 -18.99
N ALA A 543 6.45 -7.01 -20.02
CA ALA A 543 6.66 -6.49 -21.37
C ALA A 543 5.31 -6.16 -22.01
N ARG A 544 5.05 -4.89 -22.33
CA ARG A 544 3.83 -4.45 -23.02
C ARG A 544 3.89 -4.82 -24.50
N THR A 545 2.71 -5.05 -25.07
CA THR A 545 2.52 -5.36 -26.48
C THR A 545 2.50 -4.09 -27.33
N ALA A 546 2.82 -4.22 -28.62
CA ALA A 546 2.76 -3.10 -29.56
C ALA A 546 1.37 -2.44 -29.63
N SER A 547 0.29 -3.23 -29.50
CA SER A 547 -1.08 -2.71 -29.48
C SER A 547 -1.40 -1.88 -28.24
N GLU A 548 -0.93 -2.30 -27.06
CA GLU A 548 -1.11 -1.55 -25.81
C GLU A 548 -0.36 -0.20 -25.85
N ILE A 549 0.84 -0.19 -26.42
CA ILE A 549 1.67 1.02 -26.57
C ILE A 549 1.02 1.97 -27.59
N ALA A 550 0.61 1.45 -28.75
CA ALA A 550 -0.08 2.26 -29.77
C ALA A 550 -1.39 2.85 -29.24
N ALA A 551 -2.15 2.09 -28.45
CA ALA A 551 -3.38 2.57 -27.84
C ALA A 551 -3.10 3.63 -26.77
N THR A 552 -2.02 3.50 -25.99
CA THR A 552 -1.59 4.52 -25.02
C THR A 552 -1.17 5.81 -25.70
N PHE A 553 -0.46 5.73 -26.83
CA PHE A 553 -0.12 6.89 -27.64
C PHE A 553 -1.35 7.58 -28.22
N ALA A 554 -2.30 6.82 -28.77
CA ALA A 554 -3.51 7.37 -29.41
C ALA A 554 -4.44 8.10 -28.42
N LEU A 555 -4.33 7.79 -27.13
CA LEU A 555 -5.03 8.47 -26.06
C LEU A 555 -4.44 9.85 -25.73
N GLY A 556 -3.20 10.13 -26.17
CA GLY A 556 -2.36 11.23 -25.69
C GLY A 556 -2.01 12.33 -26.69
#